data_AF-A0A6C0QZ82-F1
#
_entry.id   AF-A0A6C0QZ82-F1
#
_cell.length_a   1.000
_cell.length_b   1.000
_cell.length_c   1.000
_cell.angle_alpha   90.00
_cell.angle_beta   90.00
_cell.angle_gamma   90.00
#
_symmetry.space_group_name_H-M   'P 1'
#
loop_
_entity.id
_entity.type
_entity.pdbx_description
1 polymer ?
#
loop_
_entity_poly.entity_id
_entity_poly.type
_entity_poly.pdbx_seq_one_letter_code
_entity_poly.pdbx_strand_id
1 'polypeptide(L)'
;MRGQHDGFSEAITASYPKTEIQKCIIHQIRNSTRYVSYKDLKKVTADLKPIYKASTEEAALLELDRFEEVWGTKYPLIIRSWRNNWTELATFFKYPPEIRRLIYTTNMIESYHRQLRKVTKGKSIFPSDEALLKMLYLATMDVTRKWTGRVQNWGQMLLQFSFFFPDQVGHHLR
;
A
#
# COMPACT_ATOMS: atom_id res chain seq x y z
N MET A 1 -3.13 -2.43 -4.44
CA MET A 1 -2.22 -1.49 -3.74
C MET A 1 -0.90 -1.39 -4.47
N ARG A 2 -0.37 -0.18 -4.62
CA ARG A 2 0.87 0.05 -5.39
C ARG A 2 1.84 1.03 -4.73
N GLY A 3 3.10 0.98 -5.16
CA GLY A 3 4.08 2.05 -4.99
C GLY A 3 3.81 3.22 -5.96
N GLN A 4 4.52 4.33 -5.80
CA GLN A 4 4.31 5.54 -6.60
C GLN A 4 5.07 5.42 -7.93
N HIS A 5 4.35 5.19 -9.02
CA HIS A 5 4.87 5.18 -10.40
C HIS A 5 3.94 6.02 -11.29
N ASP A 6 4.53 6.90 -12.08
CA ASP A 6 3.82 7.77 -13.02
C ASP A 6 3.22 6.94 -14.15
N GLY A 7 1.99 7.27 -14.60
CA GLY A 7 1.30 6.60 -15.71
C GLY A 7 0.59 5.29 -15.35
N PHE A 8 0.83 4.73 -14.17
CA PHE A 8 0.27 3.42 -13.81
C PHE A 8 -1.19 3.49 -13.32
N SER A 9 -1.67 4.63 -12.82
CA SER A 9 -3.12 4.78 -12.54
C SER A 9 -3.89 4.85 -13.84
N GLU A 10 -3.36 5.63 -14.77
CA GLU A 10 -3.90 5.86 -16.11
C GLU A 10 -4.01 4.53 -16.86
N ALA A 11 -2.97 3.69 -16.80
CA ALA A 11 -2.97 2.35 -17.41
C ALA A 11 -4.02 1.42 -16.79
N ILE A 12 -4.19 1.42 -15.46
CA ILE A 12 -5.23 0.64 -14.77
C ILE A 12 -6.61 1.14 -15.19
N THR A 13 -6.86 2.46 -15.14
CA THR A 13 -8.16 3.03 -15.49
C THR A 13 -8.52 2.75 -16.95
N ALA A 14 -7.54 2.78 -17.85
CA ALA A 14 -7.75 2.44 -19.26
C ALA A 14 -8.10 0.96 -19.47
N SER A 15 -7.43 0.05 -18.76
CA SER A 15 -7.58 -1.41 -18.96
C SER A 15 -8.70 -2.03 -18.12
N TYR A 16 -8.95 -1.47 -16.93
CA TYR A 16 -9.86 -1.97 -15.91
C TYR A 16 -10.64 -0.81 -15.26
N PRO A 17 -11.55 -0.15 -16.00
CA PRO A 17 -12.18 1.11 -15.58
C PRO A 17 -13.04 1.01 -14.32
N LYS A 18 -13.49 -0.20 -13.94
CA LYS A 18 -14.26 -0.46 -12.72
C LYS A 18 -13.39 -0.70 -11.47
N THR A 19 -12.06 -0.70 -11.60
CA THR A 19 -11.15 -0.99 -10.49
C THR A 19 -10.95 0.24 -9.62
N GLU A 20 -11.16 0.08 -8.32
CA GLU A 20 -10.76 1.09 -7.35
C GLU A 20 -9.25 1.02 -7.06
N ILE A 21 -8.57 2.17 -7.15
CA ILE A 21 -7.12 2.24 -6.99
C ILE A 21 -6.76 2.72 -5.58
N GLN A 22 -6.11 1.86 -4.81
CA GLN A 22 -5.51 2.23 -3.52
C GLN A 22 -3.98 2.42 -3.64
N LYS A 23 -3.49 3.62 -3.32
CA LYS A 23 -2.05 3.86 -3.10
C LYS A 23 -1.60 3.30 -1.76
N CYS A 24 -0.42 2.70 -1.71
CA CYS A 24 0.08 2.12 -0.47
C CYS A 24 0.54 3.23 0.49
N ILE A 25 -0.14 3.34 1.64
CA ILE A 25 0.18 4.31 2.69
C ILE A 25 1.63 4.17 3.19
N ILE A 26 2.15 2.94 3.30
CA ILE A 26 3.53 2.73 3.73
C ILE A 26 4.53 3.32 2.74
N HIS A 27 4.28 3.20 1.44
CA HIS A 27 5.12 3.84 0.43
C HIS A 27 4.97 5.36 0.47
N GLN A 28 3.75 5.89 0.70
CA GLN A 28 3.53 7.31 0.90
C GLN A 28 4.32 7.86 2.10
N ILE A 29 4.31 7.17 3.25
CA ILE A 29 5.07 7.55 4.44
C ILE A 29 6.59 7.50 4.16
N ARG A 30 7.09 6.42 3.54
CA ARG A 30 8.52 6.30 3.19
C ARG A 30 8.97 7.41 2.23
N ASN A 31 8.13 7.77 1.26
CA ASN A 31 8.42 8.89 0.36
C ASN A 31 8.40 10.23 1.10
N SER A 32 7.47 10.40 2.05
CA SER A 32 7.35 11.61 2.86
C SER A 32 8.60 11.85 3.73
N THR A 33 9.14 10.80 4.33
CA THR A 33 10.27 10.91 5.26
C THR A 33 11.64 10.98 4.59
N ARG A 34 11.74 10.71 3.28
CA ARG A 34 13.00 10.70 2.52
C ARG A 34 13.78 12.01 2.60
N TYR A 35 13.08 13.14 2.68
CA TYR A 35 13.67 14.49 2.66
C TYR A 35 13.53 15.21 4.01
N VAL A 36 13.10 14.50 5.05
CA VAL A 36 12.93 15.07 6.39
C VAL A 36 14.27 15.04 7.11
N SER A 37 14.57 16.11 7.85
CA SER A 37 15.81 16.17 8.63
C SER A 37 15.79 15.12 9.74
N TYR A 38 16.94 14.57 10.10
CA TYR A 38 17.03 13.58 11.19
C TYR A 38 16.44 14.11 12.51
N LYS A 39 16.58 15.41 12.79
CA LYS A 39 16.07 16.06 14.01
C LYS A 39 14.53 16.06 14.08
N ASP A 40 13.88 16.16 12.92
CA ASP A 40 12.41 16.26 12.82
C ASP A 40 11.76 14.92 12.52
N LEU A 41 12.50 13.95 11.99
CA LEU A 41 12.01 12.66 11.50
C LEU A 41 11.07 11.96 12.50
N LYS A 42 11.45 11.92 13.78
CA LYS A 42 10.64 11.30 14.83
C LYS A 42 9.30 12.00 15.03
N LYS A 43 9.29 13.34 15.02
CA LYS A 43 8.08 14.15 15.22
C LYS A 43 7.19 14.08 14.00
N VAL A 44 7.74 14.29 12.80
CA VAL A 44 7.01 14.16 11.53
C VAL A 44 6.35 12.79 11.40
N THR A 45 7.06 11.71 11.72
CA THR A 45 6.48 10.35 11.65
C THR A 45 5.38 10.13 12.68
N ALA A 46 5.49 10.74 13.87
CA ALA A 46 4.46 10.69 14.88
C ALA A 46 3.21 11.46 14.43
N ASP A 47 3.38 12.63 13.82
CA ASP A 47 2.28 13.50 13.38
C ASP A 47 1.62 13.01 12.08
N LEU A 48 2.32 12.20 11.27
CA LEU A 48 1.72 11.49 10.13
C LEU A 48 0.81 10.33 10.58
N LYS A 49 1.00 9.81 11.79
CA LYS A 49 0.31 8.60 12.29
C LYS A 49 -1.21 8.77 12.46
N PRO A 50 -1.71 9.87 13.05
CA PRO A 50 -3.14 10.14 13.13
C PRO A 50 -3.86 10.07 11.77
N ILE A 51 -3.25 10.58 10.71
CA ILE A 51 -3.83 10.65 9.36
C ILE A 51 -4.29 9.26 8.88
N TYR A 52 -3.38 8.28 8.85
CA TYR A 52 -3.71 6.94 8.35
C TYR A 52 -4.30 5.99 9.40
N LYS A 53 -4.38 6.43 10.67
CA LYS A 53 -5.06 5.69 11.74
C LYS A 53 -6.44 6.21 12.06
N ALA A 54 -6.87 7.29 11.43
CA ALA A 54 -8.21 7.84 11.58
C ALA A 54 -9.28 6.77 11.29
N SER A 55 -10.44 6.90 11.93
CA SER A 55 -11.57 6.00 11.75
C SER A 55 -12.39 6.31 10.50
N THR A 56 -12.38 7.56 10.04
CA THR A 56 -13.11 8.03 8.86
C THR A 56 -12.22 8.90 7.97
N GLU A 57 -12.63 9.10 6.73
CA GLU A 57 -11.91 9.95 5.78
C GLU A 57 -11.89 11.41 6.24
N GLU A 58 -12.99 11.90 6.81
CA GLU A 58 -13.12 13.27 7.31
C GLU A 58 -12.18 13.53 8.48
N ALA A 59 -12.09 12.57 9.41
CA ALA A 59 -11.12 12.64 10.50
C ALA A 59 -9.67 12.60 9.96
N ALA A 60 -9.41 11.80 8.93
CA ALA A 60 -8.10 11.73 8.29
C ALA A 60 -7.71 13.05 7.61
N LEU A 61 -8.66 13.71 6.95
CA LEU A 61 -8.49 15.03 6.34
C LEU A 61 -8.19 16.09 7.40
N LEU A 62 -8.93 16.11 8.50
CA LEU A 62 -8.68 17.04 9.60
C LEU A 62 -7.27 16.87 10.19
N GLU A 63 -6.80 15.63 10.33
CA GLU A 63 -5.43 15.37 10.78
C GLU A 63 -4.39 15.78 9.71
N LEU A 64 -4.71 15.68 8.41
CA LEU A 64 -3.86 16.18 7.34
C LEU A 64 -3.77 17.72 7.36
N ASP A 65 -4.88 18.42 7.64
CA ASP A 65 -4.92 19.87 7.80
C ASP A 65 -4.05 20.30 8.99
N ARG A 66 -4.19 19.64 10.14
CA ARG A 66 -3.33 19.89 11.33
C ARG A 66 -1.85 19.63 11.04
N PHE A 67 -1.55 18.56 10.30
CA PHE A 67 -0.19 18.28 9.89
C PHE A 67 0.38 19.38 8.98
N GLU A 68 -0.44 19.94 8.08
CA GLU A 68 -0.08 21.08 7.23
C GLU A 68 0.17 22.36 8.02
N GLU A 69 -0.62 22.66 9.05
CA GLU A 69 -0.38 23.82 9.92
C GLU A 69 0.99 23.76 10.61
N VAL A 70 1.41 22.58 11.06
CA VAL A 70 2.67 22.39 11.78
C VAL A 70 3.87 22.29 10.84
N TRP A 71 3.74 21.53 9.74
CA TRP A 71 4.87 21.15 8.90
C TRP A 71 4.83 21.73 7.48
N GLY A 72 3.73 22.35 7.06
CA GLY A 72 3.53 22.81 5.68
C GLY A 72 4.55 23.84 5.22
N THR A 73 4.96 24.75 6.10
CA THR A 73 6.00 25.75 5.78
C THR A 73 7.38 25.12 5.59
N LYS A 74 7.72 24.11 6.41
CA LYS A 74 9.06 23.50 6.44
C LYS A 74 9.21 22.36 5.44
N TYR A 75 8.14 21.59 5.22
CA TYR A 75 8.10 20.41 4.38
C TYR A 75 6.90 20.44 3.40
N PRO A 76 6.76 21.49 2.56
CA PRO A 76 5.60 21.65 1.67
C PRO A 76 5.43 20.51 0.66
N LEU A 77 6.53 19.83 0.30
CA LEU A 77 6.51 18.69 -0.61
C LEU A 77 5.77 17.47 -0.02
N ILE A 78 5.79 17.31 1.30
CA ILE A 78 5.03 16.24 1.96
C ILE A 78 3.54 16.51 1.76
N ILE A 79 3.09 17.71 2.12
CA ILE A 79 1.68 18.12 1.99
C ILE A 79 1.20 17.97 0.56
N ARG A 80 1.94 18.54 -0.40
CA ARG A 80 1.61 18.42 -1.83
C ARG A 80 1.47 16.96 -2.26
N SER A 81 2.39 16.10 -1.85
CA SER A 81 2.33 14.67 -2.17
C SER A 81 1.09 14.00 -1.59
N TRP A 82 0.75 14.27 -0.33
CA TRP A 82 -0.44 13.68 0.31
C TRP A 82 -1.74 14.19 -0.29
N ARG A 83 -1.87 15.50 -0.53
CA ARG A 83 -3.04 16.12 -1.16
C ARG A 83 -3.25 15.62 -2.59
N ASN A 84 -2.20 15.61 -3.41
CA ASN A 84 -2.27 15.14 -4.80
C ASN A 84 -2.64 13.65 -4.89
N ASN A 85 -2.21 12.85 -3.91
CA ASN A 85 -2.49 11.42 -3.87
C ASN A 85 -3.74 11.07 -3.06
N TRP A 86 -4.46 12.05 -2.49
CA TRP A 86 -5.45 11.82 -1.44
C TRP A 86 -6.55 10.86 -1.86
N THR A 87 -7.14 11.06 -3.04
CA THR A 87 -8.22 10.21 -3.58
C THR A 87 -7.84 8.72 -3.61
N GLU A 88 -6.62 8.40 -4.06
CA GLU A 88 -6.12 7.02 -4.08
C GLU A 88 -5.62 6.55 -2.70
N LEU A 89 -5.23 7.46 -1.80
CA LEU A 89 -4.79 7.12 -0.45
C LEU A 89 -5.96 6.85 0.49
N ALA A 90 -7.09 7.53 0.29
CA ALA A 90 -8.28 7.46 1.12
C ALA A 90 -9.28 6.38 0.67
N THR A 91 -9.06 5.76 -0.50
CA THR A 91 -9.97 4.73 -1.05
C THR A 91 -10.30 3.62 -0.05
N PHE A 92 -9.35 3.22 0.81
CA PHE A 92 -9.59 2.19 1.82
C PHE A 92 -10.66 2.56 2.86
N PHE A 93 -10.96 3.86 3.08
CA PHE A 93 -12.00 4.30 4.01
C PHE A 93 -13.40 3.85 3.59
N LYS A 94 -13.62 3.57 2.31
CA LYS A 94 -14.89 3.02 1.79
C LYS A 94 -15.24 1.65 2.39
N TYR A 95 -14.24 0.91 2.83
CA TYR A 95 -14.42 -0.47 3.29
C TYR A 95 -14.50 -0.57 4.82
N PRO A 96 -15.14 -1.61 5.37
CA PRO A 96 -15.18 -1.85 6.80
C PRO A 96 -13.80 -2.24 7.37
N PRO A 97 -13.58 -2.10 8.70
CA PRO A 97 -12.28 -2.33 9.35
C PRO A 97 -11.61 -3.67 9.02
N GLU A 98 -12.39 -4.73 8.83
CA GLU A 98 -11.92 -6.07 8.49
C GLU A 98 -11.17 -6.07 7.14
N ILE A 99 -11.75 -5.41 6.13
CA ILE A 99 -11.14 -5.26 4.81
C ILE A 99 -10.00 -4.24 4.86
N ARG A 100 -10.16 -3.12 5.61
CA ARG A 100 -9.09 -2.13 5.78
C ARG A 100 -7.81 -2.78 6.31
N ARG A 101 -7.95 -3.69 7.28
CA ARG A 101 -6.81 -4.43 7.83
C ARG A 101 -6.06 -5.20 6.77
N LEU A 102 -6.76 -5.91 5.89
CA LEU A 102 -6.13 -6.62 4.76
C LEU A 102 -5.35 -5.64 3.85
N ILE A 103 -5.90 -4.44 3.64
CA ILE A 103 -5.28 -3.40 2.83
C ILE A 103 -3.98 -2.93 3.49
N TYR A 104 -3.99 -2.39 4.71
CA TYR A 104 -2.74 -1.83 5.27
C TYR A 104 -1.76 -2.87 5.84
N THR A 105 -2.12 -4.16 5.98
CA THR A 105 -1.16 -5.17 6.44
C THR A 105 -0.08 -5.45 5.38
N THR A 106 1.10 -4.86 5.56
CA THR A 106 2.26 -5.07 4.68
C THR A 106 3.02 -6.36 4.93
N ASN A 107 2.68 -7.12 6.00
CA ASN A 107 3.44 -8.30 6.43
C ASN A 107 3.67 -9.33 5.31
N MET A 108 2.68 -9.61 4.46
CA MET A 108 2.85 -10.58 3.37
C MET A 108 3.83 -10.07 2.30
N ILE A 109 3.65 -8.83 1.85
CA ILE A 109 4.50 -8.19 0.83
C ILE A 109 5.92 -7.96 1.37
N GLU A 110 6.06 -7.52 2.62
CA GLU A 110 7.36 -7.31 3.24
C GLU A 110 8.09 -8.62 3.50
N SER A 111 7.37 -9.67 3.91
CA SER A 111 7.92 -11.03 4.02
C SER A 111 8.41 -11.53 2.67
N TYR A 112 7.62 -11.37 1.60
CA TYR A 112 8.02 -11.71 0.24
C TYR A 112 9.28 -10.95 -0.20
N HIS A 113 9.27 -9.61 -0.10
CA HIS A 113 10.44 -8.78 -0.42
C HIS A 113 11.67 -9.13 0.41
N ARG A 114 11.50 -9.54 1.67
CA ARG A 114 12.61 -10.01 2.52
C ARG A 114 13.22 -11.29 1.97
N GLN A 115 12.40 -12.23 1.48
CA GLN A 115 12.91 -13.47 0.86
C GLN A 115 13.66 -13.17 -0.43
N LEU A 116 13.15 -12.27 -1.27
CA LEU A 116 13.88 -11.83 -2.47
C LEU A 116 15.22 -11.17 -2.13
N ARG A 117 15.25 -10.24 -1.16
CA ARG A 117 16.50 -9.63 -0.70
C ARG A 117 17.47 -10.67 -0.10
N LYS A 118 16.97 -11.71 0.56
CA LYS A 118 17.82 -12.76 1.14
C LYS A 118 18.58 -13.51 0.05
N VAL A 119 17.92 -13.88 -1.05
CA VAL A 119 18.56 -14.64 -2.13
C VAL A 119 19.47 -13.78 -3.00
N THR A 120 19.21 -12.47 -3.10
CA THR A 120 20.05 -11.55 -3.89
C THR A 120 21.22 -10.96 -3.09
N LYS A 121 21.14 -10.86 -1.76
CA LYS A 121 22.19 -10.22 -0.92
C LYS A 121 23.60 -10.78 -1.13
N GLY A 122 23.73 -12.06 -1.44
CA GLY A 122 25.02 -12.72 -1.65
C GLY A 122 25.62 -12.53 -3.06
N LYS A 123 24.94 -11.82 -3.95
CA LYS A 123 25.34 -11.65 -5.36
C LYS A 123 25.43 -10.16 -5.67
N SER A 124 26.66 -9.67 -5.83
CA SER A 124 26.92 -8.27 -6.16
C SER A 124 26.58 -7.95 -7.63
N ILE A 125 26.78 -8.91 -8.54
CA ILE A 125 26.53 -8.77 -9.98
C ILE A 125 25.83 -10.03 -10.49
N PHE A 126 24.92 -9.83 -11.44
CA PHE A 126 24.31 -10.90 -12.24
C PHE A 126 24.86 -10.84 -13.66
N PRO A 127 25.18 -11.98 -14.30
CA PRO A 127 25.76 -12.02 -15.63
C PRO A 127 24.76 -11.64 -16.74
N SER A 128 23.46 -11.77 -16.48
CA SER A 128 22.38 -11.36 -17.39
C SER A 128 21.08 -11.15 -16.61
N ASP A 129 20.13 -10.45 -17.22
CA ASP A 129 18.78 -10.26 -16.68
C ASP A 129 18.05 -11.60 -16.52
N GLU A 130 18.28 -12.55 -17.44
CA GLU A 130 17.70 -13.89 -17.37
C GLU A 130 18.19 -14.67 -16.14
N ALA A 131 19.47 -14.52 -15.78
CA ALA A 131 20.03 -15.15 -14.58
C ALA A 131 19.38 -14.59 -13.30
N LEU A 132 19.12 -13.29 -13.25
CA LEU A 132 18.36 -12.66 -12.16
C LEU A 132 16.92 -13.18 -12.13
N LEU A 133 16.24 -13.19 -13.28
CA LEU A 133 14.85 -13.63 -13.40
C LEU A 133 14.66 -15.07 -12.93
N LYS A 134 15.52 -16.00 -13.36
CA LYS A 134 15.50 -17.41 -12.92
C LYS A 134 15.62 -17.52 -11.39
N MET A 135 16.48 -16.72 -10.78
CA MET A 135 16.67 -16.75 -9.33
C MET A 135 15.46 -16.20 -8.56
N LEU A 136 14.90 -15.08 -9.02
CA LEU A 136 13.69 -14.51 -8.44
C LEU A 136 12.50 -15.46 -8.61
N TYR A 137 12.41 -16.16 -9.75
CA TYR A 137 11.40 -17.17 -10.01
C TYR A 137 11.51 -18.34 -9.02
N LEU A 138 12.69 -18.92 -8.86
CA LEU A 138 12.92 -20.03 -7.91
C LEU A 138 12.60 -19.61 -6.47
N ALA A 139 13.04 -18.42 -6.05
CA ALA A 139 12.72 -17.88 -4.73
C ALA A 139 11.20 -17.67 -4.57
N THR A 140 10.51 -17.22 -5.61
CA THR A 140 9.05 -17.07 -5.61
C THR A 140 8.38 -18.42 -5.45
N MET A 141 8.80 -19.46 -6.19
CA MET A 141 8.24 -20.81 -6.05
C MET A 141 8.38 -21.37 -4.62
N ASP A 142 9.54 -21.15 -3.99
CA ASP A 142 9.78 -21.61 -2.63
C ASP A 142 8.92 -20.87 -1.59
N VAL A 143 8.65 -19.59 -1.83
CA VAL A 143 7.75 -18.80 -0.98
C VAL A 143 6.30 -19.24 -1.17
N THR A 144 5.83 -19.37 -2.41
CA THR A 144 4.44 -19.76 -2.71
C THR A 144 4.13 -21.16 -2.21
N ARG A 145 5.09 -22.10 -2.21
CA ARG A 145 4.92 -23.44 -1.62
C ARG A 145 4.55 -23.39 -0.13
N LYS A 146 4.96 -22.35 0.59
CA LYS A 146 4.69 -22.16 2.02
C LYS A 146 3.41 -21.37 2.30
N TRP A 147 2.77 -20.81 1.28
CA TRP A 147 1.54 -20.02 1.42
C TRP A 147 0.31 -20.92 1.41
N THR A 148 0.21 -21.78 2.43
CA THR A 148 -0.92 -22.70 2.62
C THR A 148 -1.96 -22.18 3.62
N GLY A 149 -1.64 -21.09 4.33
CA GLY A 149 -2.54 -20.50 5.31
C GLY A 149 -3.78 -19.86 4.68
N ARG A 150 -4.92 -19.99 5.36
CA ARG A 150 -6.16 -19.29 4.98
C ARG A 150 -6.15 -17.86 5.52
N VAL A 151 -6.74 -16.94 4.76
CA VAL A 151 -7.00 -15.58 5.23
C VAL A 151 -8.03 -15.65 6.36
N GLN A 152 -7.70 -15.07 7.51
CA GLN A 152 -8.60 -15.01 8.66
C GLN A 152 -9.86 -14.22 8.30
N ASN A 153 -11.02 -14.69 8.75
CA ASN A 153 -12.33 -14.08 8.48
C ASN A 153 -12.68 -13.93 6.99
N TRP A 154 -12.09 -14.74 6.10
CA TRP A 154 -12.33 -14.65 4.65
C TRP A 154 -13.82 -14.73 4.27
N GLY A 155 -14.60 -15.63 4.90
CA GLY A 155 -16.02 -15.75 4.62
C GLY A 155 -16.81 -14.47 4.89
N GLN A 156 -16.50 -13.77 6.00
CA GLN A 156 -17.11 -12.48 6.32
C GLN A 156 -16.68 -11.40 5.31
N MET A 157 -15.39 -11.36 4.94
CA MET A 157 -14.90 -10.43 3.93
C MET A 157 -15.55 -10.66 2.57
N LEU A 158 -15.76 -11.91 2.18
CA LEU A 158 -16.39 -12.27 0.92
C LEU A 158 -17.85 -11.78 0.85
N LEU A 159 -18.60 -11.89 1.95
CA LEU A 159 -19.95 -11.33 2.07
C LEU A 159 -19.96 -9.79 1.99
N GLN A 160 -18.95 -9.12 2.54
CA GLN A 160 -18.82 -7.67 2.39
C GLN A 160 -18.50 -7.31 0.94
N PHE A 161 -17.59 -8.05 0.28
CA PHE A 161 -17.27 -7.81 -1.12
C PHE A 161 -18.45 -8.02 -2.05
N SER A 162 -19.37 -8.94 -1.77
CA SER A 162 -20.57 -9.10 -2.59
C SER A 162 -21.55 -7.93 -2.48
N PHE A 163 -21.53 -7.19 -1.38
CA PHE A 163 -22.27 -5.95 -1.24
C PHE A 163 -21.63 -4.80 -2.04
N PHE A 164 -20.30 -4.65 -1.97
CA PHE A 164 -19.59 -3.59 -2.71
C PHE A 164 -19.46 -3.86 -4.21
N PHE A 165 -19.35 -5.13 -4.60
CA PHE A 165 -19.06 -5.59 -5.96
C PHE A 165 -19.98 -6.74 -6.39
N PRO A 166 -21.31 -6.51 -6.45
CA PRO A 166 -22.29 -7.57 -6.69
C PRO A 166 -22.09 -8.28 -8.03
N ASP A 167 -21.85 -7.52 -9.10
CA ASP A 167 -21.67 -8.06 -10.45
C ASP A 167 -20.38 -8.88 -10.59
N GLN A 168 -19.34 -8.54 -9.83
CA GLN A 168 -18.03 -9.19 -9.90
C GLN A 168 -17.97 -10.44 -9.04
N VAL A 169 -18.59 -10.42 -7.86
CA VAL A 169 -18.48 -11.49 -6.86
C VAL A 169 -19.64 -12.49 -6.94
N GLY A 170 -20.82 -12.06 -7.39
CA GLY A 170 -22.03 -12.87 -7.40
C GLY A 170 -21.92 -14.18 -8.22
N HIS A 171 -21.04 -14.23 -9.21
CA HIS A 171 -20.76 -15.46 -9.98
C HIS A 171 -19.95 -16.51 -9.20
N HIS A 172 -19.21 -16.11 -8.17
CA HIS A 172 -18.33 -16.97 -7.37
C HIS A 172 -18.97 -17.45 -6.05
N LEU A 173 -20.19 -17.00 -5.76
CA LEU A 173 -20.95 -17.34 -4.56
C LEU A 173 -22.01 -18.44 -4.79
N ARG A 174 -22.05 -19.01 -5.99
CA ARG A 174 -22.95 -20.11 -6.36
C ARG A 174 -22.26 -21.47 -6.19
#